data_AF-A0ABD4A058-F1
#
_entry.id   AF-A0ABD4A058-F1
#
_cell.length_a   1.000
_cell.length_b   1.000
_cell.length_c   1.000
_cell.angle_alpha   90.00
_cell.angle_beta   90.00
_cell.angle_gamma   90.00
#
_symmetry.space_group_name_H-M   'P 1'
#
loop_
_entity.id
_entity.type
_entity.pdbx_description
1 polymer ?
#
loop_
_entity_poly.entity_id
_entity_poly.type
_entity_poly.pdbx_seq_one_letter_code
_entity_poly.pdbx_strand_id
1 'polypeptide(L)'
;MPDYLQQYFTLDNIIQIGISLAILLVFLILRKLFTRYFFNLLFNLTNRPKTEIFKQVVLAFDKPARWFFVALGLFLAIRYSPFLDEQIPVISKIYRSLIVALLCWGLCNLTATSSFIFHKVNQRFELDMDDILAPFLSKLLRFVIIALSVSVIAQEFNYDVNGFVAGLGLGGLAFALAAKDTISNFFGGIIIITEKPFTIGDWVETSTVTGSVEDITFRSTRFRTAQGALVTVPNSTLSMEAITNWTRMTKRQITFSIHVSYATPIENLERSIHSLRTMLLEHEGVDNETIMVNFDTFADSYYNLFFNFYTKTTVWAENLNIREDINYKIIEILGAEGVQFAYPGQMVVVKQKHESDPFQVNLNKEEKERA
;
A
#
# COMPACT_ATOMS: atom_id res chain seq x y z
N MET A 1 -20.77 -22.38 -78.25
CA MET A 1 -20.75 -22.23 -76.77
C MET A 1 -22.16 -21.84 -76.35
N PRO A 2 -22.69 -22.37 -75.24
CA PRO A 2 -24.00 -21.95 -74.74
C PRO A 2 -24.02 -20.46 -74.38
N ASP A 3 -25.12 -19.76 -74.65
CA ASP A 3 -25.25 -18.29 -74.51
C ASP A 3 -24.96 -17.77 -73.08
N TYR A 4 -25.11 -18.60 -72.05
CA TYR A 4 -24.78 -18.22 -70.67
C TYR A 4 -23.28 -18.06 -70.41
N LEU A 5 -22.40 -18.64 -71.25
CA LEU A 5 -20.94 -18.47 -71.09
C LEU A 5 -20.44 -17.16 -71.73
N GLN A 6 -21.13 -16.61 -72.73
CA GLN A 6 -20.72 -15.35 -73.35
C GLN A 6 -20.98 -14.13 -72.45
N GLN A 7 -21.94 -14.22 -71.52
CA GLN A 7 -22.21 -13.17 -70.54
C GLN A 7 -21.10 -13.04 -69.46
N TYR A 8 -20.35 -14.11 -69.21
CA TYR A 8 -19.26 -14.12 -68.22
C TYR A 8 -17.86 -13.96 -68.83
N PHE A 9 -17.66 -14.31 -70.10
CA PHE A 9 -16.38 -14.18 -70.81
C PHE A 9 -16.31 -12.91 -71.68
N THR A 10 -16.57 -11.75 -71.09
CA THR A 10 -16.20 -10.46 -71.71
C THR A 10 -14.70 -10.20 -71.53
N LEU A 11 -14.08 -9.45 -72.46
CA LEU A 11 -12.66 -9.10 -72.37
C LEU A 11 -12.32 -8.43 -71.02
N ASP A 12 -13.24 -7.61 -70.52
CA ASP A 12 -13.13 -6.93 -69.22
C ASP A 12 -13.12 -7.91 -68.04
N ASN A 13 -13.98 -8.94 -68.06
CA ASN A 13 -13.99 -9.96 -66.99
C ASN A 13 -12.71 -10.78 -66.98
N ILE A 14 -12.14 -11.11 -68.15
CA ILE A 14 -10.86 -11.82 -68.25
C ILE A 14 -9.71 -10.96 -67.69
N ILE A 15 -9.70 -9.66 -68.00
CA ILE A 15 -8.72 -8.71 -67.44
C ILE A 15 -8.87 -8.63 -65.92
N GLN A 16 -10.10 -8.56 -65.40
CA GLN A 16 -10.34 -8.47 -63.96
C GLN A 16 -9.94 -9.74 -63.21
N ILE A 17 -10.20 -10.92 -63.79
CA ILE A 17 -9.70 -12.20 -63.26
C ILE A 17 -8.17 -12.20 -63.23
N GLY A 18 -7.52 -11.77 -64.31
CA GLY A 18 -6.06 -11.66 -64.38
C GLY A 18 -5.47 -10.77 -63.29
N ILE A 19 -6.09 -9.61 -63.04
CA ILE A 19 -5.66 -8.67 -61.99
C ILE A 19 -5.93 -9.25 -60.58
N SER A 20 -7.05 -9.93 -60.36
CA SER A 20 -7.35 -10.57 -59.07
C SER A 20 -6.31 -11.66 -58.71
N LEU A 21 -5.91 -12.47 -59.70
CA LEU A 21 -4.86 -13.48 -59.55
C LEU A 21 -3.49 -12.83 -59.33
N ALA A 22 -3.19 -11.72 -60.03
CA ALA A 22 -1.96 -10.96 -59.82
C ALA A 22 -1.90 -10.38 -58.40
N ILE A 23 -2.99 -9.81 -57.87
CA ILE A 23 -3.09 -9.33 -56.49
C ILE A 23 -2.78 -10.47 -55.52
N LEU A 24 -3.41 -11.64 -55.69
CA LEU A 24 -3.20 -12.79 -54.82
C LEU A 24 -1.72 -13.23 -54.83
N LEU A 25 -1.11 -13.33 -56.01
CA LEU A 25 0.32 -13.67 -56.14
C LEU A 25 1.23 -12.64 -55.47
N VAL A 26 0.95 -11.34 -55.63
CA VAL A 26 1.70 -10.26 -54.97
C VAL A 26 1.62 -10.43 -53.45
N PHE A 27 0.45 -10.68 -52.88
CA PHE A 27 0.30 -10.84 -51.44
C PHE A 27 0.92 -12.13 -50.88
N LEU A 28 0.97 -13.22 -51.67
CA LEU A 28 1.73 -14.42 -51.32
C LEU A 28 3.25 -14.16 -51.33
N ILE A 29 3.73 -13.35 -52.27
CA ILE A 29 5.13 -12.90 -52.32
C ILE A 29 5.41 -11.96 -51.13
N LEU A 30 4.51 -11.02 -50.83
CA LEU A 30 4.61 -10.13 -49.66
C LEU A 30 4.63 -10.91 -48.35
N ARG A 31 3.84 -11.98 -48.21
CA ARG A 31 3.94 -12.90 -47.06
C ARG A 31 5.37 -13.42 -46.91
N LYS A 32 5.97 -13.93 -47.99
CA LYS A 32 7.34 -14.48 -47.96
C LYS A 32 8.40 -13.41 -47.69
N LEU A 33 8.26 -12.22 -48.30
CA LEU A 33 9.13 -11.06 -48.09
C LEU A 33 9.04 -10.53 -46.65
N PHE A 34 7.83 -10.35 -46.12
CA PHE A 34 7.59 -9.90 -44.76
C PHE A 34 8.23 -10.86 -43.74
N THR A 35 8.05 -12.17 -43.95
CA THR A 35 8.67 -13.19 -43.10
C THR A 35 10.20 -13.15 -43.15
N ARG A 36 10.79 -12.95 -44.33
CA ARG A 36 12.25 -13.02 -44.53
C ARG A 36 12.98 -11.71 -44.23
N TYR A 37 12.35 -10.56 -44.46
CA TYR A 37 13.00 -9.24 -44.42
C TYR A 37 12.51 -8.40 -43.25
N PHE A 38 11.19 -8.21 -43.10
CA PHE A 38 10.64 -7.37 -42.04
C PHE A 38 10.87 -7.96 -40.66
N PHE A 39 10.66 -9.27 -40.51
CA PHE A 39 10.89 -9.94 -39.23
C PHE A 39 12.37 -9.94 -38.82
N ASN A 40 13.27 -10.18 -39.78
CA ASN A 40 14.72 -10.13 -39.56
C ASN A 40 15.22 -8.70 -39.29
N LEU A 41 14.64 -7.68 -39.93
CA LEU A 41 14.95 -6.28 -39.67
C LEU A 41 14.52 -5.87 -38.25
N LEU A 42 13.29 -6.20 -37.85
CA LEU A 42 12.83 -5.95 -36.48
C LEU A 42 13.69 -6.70 -35.47
N PHE A 43 13.99 -7.98 -35.71
CA PHE A 43 14.82 -8.77 -34.82
C PHE A 43 16.24 -8.20 -34.68
N ASN A 44 16.85 -7.73 -35.77
CA ASN A 44 18.17 -7.09 -35.76
C ASN A 44 18.17 -5.75 -34.99
N LEU A 45 17.08 -4.98 -35.04
CA LEU A 45 16.87 -3.79 -34.20
C LEU A 45 16.69 -4.15 -32.71
N THR A 46 16.40 -5.41 -32.41
CA THR A 46 16.11 -5.92 -31.05
C THR A 46 17.31 -6.55 -30.35
N ASN A 47 18.50 -6.58 -30.97
CA ASN A 47 19.75 -7.09 -30.35
C ASN A 47 20.36 -6.15 -29.28
N ARG A 48 19.61 -5.12 -28.83
CA ARG A 48 20.00 -4.23 -27.73
C ARG A 48 19.40 -4.79 -26.44
N PRO A 49 20.15 -4.85 -25.31
CA PRO A 49 19.66 -5.46 -24.05
C PRO A 49 18.42 -4.77 -23.44
N LYS A 50 18.00 -3.61 -23.96
CA LYS A 50 16.85 -2.84 -23.47
C LYS A 50 15.51 -3.15 -24.18
N THR A 51 15.46 -4.02 -25.19
CA THR A 51 14.24 -4.23 -26.02
C THR A 51 13.64 -5.65 -25.96
N GLU A 52 13.79 -6.36 -24.83
CA GLU A 52 13.26 -7.72 -24.64
C GLU A 52 11.72 -7.83 -24.78
N ILE A 53 10.96 -6.84 -24.28
CA ILE A 53 9.49 -6.82 -24.40
C ILE A 53 9.09 -6.72 -25.88
N PHE A 54 9.78 -5.87 -26.63
CA PHE A 54 9.53 -5.70 -28.06
C PHE A 54 9.81 -7.00 -28.82
N LYS A 55 10.89 -7.72 -28.49
CA LYS A 55 11.22 -9.03 -29.07
C LYS A 55 10.07 -10.03 -28.94
N GLN A 56 9.43 -10.07 -27.77
CA GLN A 56 8.36 -11.01 -27.47
C GLN A 56 7.07 -10.66 -28.20
N VAL A 57 6.73 -9.37 -28.29
CA VAL A 57 5.61 -8.90 -29.13
C VAL A 57 5.83 -9.32 -30.57
N VAL A 58 7.04 -9.12 -31.09
CA VAL A 58 7.41 -9.51 -32.46
C VAL A 58 7.25 -11.02 -32.66
N LEU A 59 7.82 -11.86 -31.79
CA LEU A 59 7.68 -13.31 -31.85
C LEU A 59 6.23 -13.81 -31.74
N ALA A 60 5.42 -13.21 -30.87
CA ALA A 60 4.03 -13.60 -30.68
C ALA A 60 3.16 -13.30 -31.91
N PHE A 61 3.43 -12.20 -32.60
CA PHE A 61 2.72 -11.77 -33.81
C PHE A 61 3.32 -12.29 -35.12
N ASP A 62 4.44 -13.00 -35.10
CA ASP A 62 5.09 -13.56 -36.29
C ASP A 62 4.12 -14.40 -37.16
N LYS A 63 3.50 -15.42 -36.56
CA LYS A 63 2.54 -16.28 -37.28
C LYS A 63 1.25 -15.55 -37.64
N PRO A 64 0.59 -14.79 -36.73
CA PRO A 64 -0.59 -14.00 -37.06
C PRO A 64 -0.36 -12.98 -38.20
N ALA A 65 0.75 -12.25 -38.18
CA ALA A 65 1.06 -11.25 -39.21
C ALA A 65 1.25 -11.89 -40.59
N ARG A 66 1.85 -13.09 -40.67
CA ARG A 66 1.93 -13.86 -41.93
C ARG A 66 0.56 -14.22 -42.49
N TRP A 67 -0.36 -14.66 -41.64
CA TRP A 67 -1.73 -14.98 -42.04
C TRP A 67 -2.54 -13.73 -42.39
N PHE A 68 -2.24 -12.59 -41.77
CA PHE A 68 -2.85 -11.31 -42.11
C PHE A 68 -2.60 -10.92 -43.58
N PHE A 69 -1.36 -11.04 -44.08
CA PHE A 69 -1.09 -10.75 -45.49
C PHE A 69 -1.82 -11.69 -46.46
N VAL A 70 -1.99 -12.97 -46.08
CA VAL A 70 -2.79 -13.92 -46.87
C VAL A 70 -4.26 -13.52 -46.88
N ALA A 71 -4.81 -13.20 -45.70
CA ALA A 71 -6.20 -12.75 -45.56
C ALA A 71 -6.47 -11.46 -46.35
N LEU A 72 -5.56 -10.48 -46.26
CA LEU A 72 -5.64 -9.21 -46.98
C LEU A 72 -5.56 -9.41 -48.50
N GLY A 73 -4.63 -10.25 -48.96
CA GLY A 73 -4.52 -10.60 -50.38
C GLY A 73 -5.75 -11.29 -50.93
N LEU A 74 -6.30 -12.25 -50.18
CA LEU A 74 -7.53 -12.95 -50.55
C LEU A 74 -8.72 -11.98 -50.59
N PHE A 75 -8.86 -11.10 -49.60
CA PHE A 75 -9.92 -10.10 -49.56
C PHE A 75 -9.86 -9.14 -50.74
N LEU A 76 -8.67 -8.62 -51.07
CA LEU A 76 -8.49 -7.71 -52.20
C LEU A 76 -8.71 -8.42 -53.54
N ALA A 77 -8.28 -9.67 -53.69
CA ALA A 77 -8.54 -10.47 -54.88
C ALA A 77 -10.04 -10.73 -55.08
N ILE A 78 -10.76 -11.10 -54.02
CA ILE A 78 -12.21 -11.31 -54.06
C ILE A 78 -12.95 -10.00 -54.37
N ARG A 79 -12.53 -8.88 -53.79
CA ARG A 79 -13.14 -7.56 -54.05
C ARG A 79 -12.96 -7.06 -55.48
N TYR A 80 -11.90 -7.51 -56.16
CA TYR A 80 -11.64 -7.17 -57.56
C TYR A 80 -12.24 -8.19 -58.55
N SER A 81 -12.81 -9.29 -58.04
CA SER A 81 -13.40 -10.34 -58.86
C SER A 81 -14.81 -9.95 -59.34
N PRO A 82 -15.13 -10.04 -60.64
CA PRO A 82 -16.44 -9.65 -61.19
C PRO A 82 -17.61 -10.52 -60.71
N PHE A 83 -17.33 -11.68 -60.11
CA PHE A 83 -18.35 -12.69 -59.83
C PHE A 83 -18.96 -12.60 -58.42
N LEU A 84 -18.36 -11.81 -57.52
CA LEU A 84 -18.66 -11.88 -56.08
C LEU A 84 -19.19 -10.55 -55.50
N ASP A 85 -19.54 -9.58 -56.35
CA ASP A 85 -19.99 -8.25 -55.95
C ASP A 85 -21.20 -8.28 -54.99
N GLU A 86 -22.19 -9.14 -55.26
CA GLU A 86 -23.36 -9.30 -54.40
C GLU A 86 -23.01 -9.83 -52.99
N GLN A 87 -21.91 -10.57 -52.86
CA GLN A 87 -21.49 -11.21 -51.62
C GLN A 87 -20.47 -10.38 -50.83
N ILE A 88 -20.00 -9.23 -51.38
CA ILE A 88 -19.02 -8.35 -50.74
C ILE A 88 -19.39 -7.96 -49.30
N PRO A 89 -20.66 -7.65 -48.94
CA PRO A 89 -21.01 -7.35 -47.55
C PRO A 89 -20.72 -8.51 -46.59
N VAL A 90 -21.05 -9.74 -46.99
CA VAL A 90 -20.80 -10.96 -46.19
C VAL A 90 -19.30 -11.25 -46.11
N ILE A 91 -18.59 -11.14 -47.24
CA ILE A 91 -17.12 -11.31 -47.31
C ILE A 91 -16.42 -10.29 -46.40
N SER A 92 -16.91 -9.04 -46.35
CA SER A 92 -16.32 -7.99 -45.50
C SER A 92 -16.46 -8.30 -44.01
N LYS A 93 -17.61 -8.87 -43.58
CA LYS A 93 -17.82 -9.33 -42.19
C LYS A 93 -16.92 -10.50 -41.82
N ILE A 94 -16.76 -11.47 -42.72
CA ILE A 94 -15.86 -12.61 -42.54
C ILE A 94 -14.41 -12.13 -42.43
N TYR A 95 -13.98 -11.21 -43.30
CA TYR A 95 -12.64 -10.64 -43.28
C TYR A 95 -12.35 -9.87 -41.98
N ARG A 96 -13.28 -9.02 -41.51
CA ARG A 96 -13.14 -8.31 -40.23
C ARG A 96 -13.06 -9.28 -39.05
N SER A 97 -13.91 -10.31 -39.04
CA SER A 97 -13.89 -11.37 -38.02
C SER A 97 -12.56 -12.13 -38.03
N LEU A 98 -12.01 -12.41 -39.21
CA LEU A 98 -10.71 -13.04 -39.36
C LEU A 98 -9.57 -12.16 -38.85
N ILE A 99 -9.60 -10.85 -39.08
CA ILE A 99 -8.62 -9.91 -38.49
C ILE A 99 -8.68 -9.98 -36.97
N VAL A 100 -9.88 -9.92 -36.38
CA VAL A 100 -10.06 -10.00 -34.93
C VAL A 100 -9.54 -11.32 -34.38
N ALA A 101 -9.79 -12.45 -35.07
CA ALA A 101 -9.25 -13.76 -34.69
C ALA A 101 -7.72 -13.82 -34.76
N LEU A 102 -7.09 -13.20 -35.77
CA LEU A 102 -5.63 -13.11 -35.89
C LEU A 102 -5.03 -12.25 -34.77
N LEU A 103 -5.66 -11.12 -34.44
CA LEU A 103 -5.25 -10.29 -33.30
C LEU A 103 -5.38 -11.05 -31.98
N CYS A 104 -6.50 -11.74 -31.76
CA CYS A 104 -6.72 -12.62 -30.60
C CYS A 104 -5.62 -13.67 -30.48
N TRP A 105 -5.25 -14.32 -31.58
CA TRP A 105 -4.18 -15.32 -31.60
C TRP A 105 -2.82 -14.70 -31.21
N GLY A 106 -2.48 -13.53 -31.76
CA GLY A 106 -1.25 -12.82 -31.39
C GLY A 106 -1.21 -12.42 -29.91
N LEU A 107 -2.31 -11.90 -29.38
CA LEU A 107 -2.45 -11.55 -27.96
C LEU A 107 -2.40 -12.79 -27.05
N CYS A 108 -3.03 -13.90 -27.44
CA CYS A 108 -2.94 -15.16 -26.68
C CYS A 108 -1.50 -15.70 -26.66
N ASN A 109 -0.76 -15.60 -27.76
CA ASN A 109 0.65 -16.02 -27.81
C ASN A 109 1.52 -15.15 -26.88
N LEU A 110 1.20 -13.85 -26.72
CA LEU A 110 1.84 -12.96 -25.75
C LEU A 110 1.59 -13.40 -24.30
N THR A 111 0.39 -13.89 -24.01
CA THR A 111 0.04 -14.32 -22.65
C THR A 111 0.63 -15.67 -22.25
N ALA A 112 1.07 -16.51 -23.20
CA ALA A 112 1.54 -17.86 -22.90
C ALA A 112 2.72 -17.88 -21.91
N THR A 113 2.70 -18.82 -20.97
CA THR A 113 3.67 -19.01 -19.87
C THR A 113 5.14 -19.06 -20.31
N SER A 114 5.42 -19.31 -21.59
CA SER A 114 6.76 -19.22 -22.18
C SER A 114 7.28 -17.79 -22.33
N SER A 115 6.52 -16.76 -21.96
CA SER A 115 7.02 -15.39 -21.95
C SER A 115 8.05 -15.23 -20.84
N PHE A 116 9.30 -15.06 -21.24
CA PHE A 116 10.47 -14.76 -20.39
C PHE A 116 10.23 -13.56 -19.44
N ILE A 117 9.15 -12.78 -19.64
CA ILE A 117 8.67 -11.74 -18.72
C ILE A 117 8.38 -12.30 -17.33
N PHE A 118 7.65 -13.41 -17.20
CA PHE A 118 7.31 -13.96 -15.88
C PHE A 118 8.55 -14.48 -15.16
N HIS A 119 9.44 -15.18 -15.87
CA HIS A 119 10.70 -15.67 -15.30
C HIS A 119 11.64 -14.55 -14.85
N LYS A 120 11.69 -13.43 -15.59
CA LYS A 120 12.55 -12.28 -15.26
C LYS A 120 11.97 -11.40 -14.15
N VAL A 121 10.64 -11.27 -14.05
CA VAL A 121 9.99 -10.61 -12.92
C VAL A 121 10.24 -11.43 -11.64
N ASN A 122 10.11 -12.76 -11.71
CA ASN A 122 10.43 -13.66 -10.60
C ASN A 122 11.87 -13.47 -10.09
N GLN A 123 12.86 -13.48 -11.00
CA GLN A 123 14.27 -13.29 -10.65
C GLN A 123 14.62 -11.89 -10.15
N ARG A 124 13.90 -10.84 -10.57
CA ARG A 124 14.25 -9.45 -10.22
C ARG A 124 13.67 -9.00 -8.87
N PHE A 125 12.56 -9.60 -8.46
CA PHE A 125 11.87 -9.20 -7.24
C PHE A 125 12.06 -10.21 -6.09
N GLU A 126 12.81 -11.30 -6.30
CA GLU A 126 12.94 -12.42 -5.33
C GLU A 126 11.59 -12.86 -4.77
N LEU A 127 10.54 -12.63 -5.55
CA LEU A 127 9.24 -13.17 -5.24
C LEU A 127 9.39 -14.64 -5.57
N ASP A 128 9.14 -15.53 -4.61
CA ASP A 128 8.73 -16.89 -4.91
C ASP A 128 7.34 -16.80 -5.59
N MET A 129 7.24 -16.15 -6.77
CA MET A 129 6.04 -16.28 -7.59
C MET A 129 6.10 -17.69 -8.13
N ASP A 130 5.55 -18.60 -7.34
CA ASP A 130 5.46 -20.02 -7.62
C ASP A 130 5.16 -20.27 -9.09
N ASP A 131 5.56 -21.46 -9.55
CA ASP A 131 5.13 -22.11 -10.80
C ASP A 131 3.59 -22.16 -10.99
N ILE A 132 2.81 -21.65 -10.04
CA ILE A 132 1.35 -21.60 -10.00
C ILE A 132 0.80 -20.21 -10.37
N LEU A 133 1.40 -19.09 -9.92
CA LEU A 133 0.83 -17.75 -10.12
C LEU A 133 0.95 -17.26 -11.57
N ALA A 134 2.11 -17.46 -12.18
CA ALA A 134 2.35 -17.09 -13.58
C ALA A 134 1.40 -17.80 -14.57
N PRO A 135 1.23 -19.14 -14.53
CA PRO A 135 0.26 -19.80 -15.40
C PRO A 135 -1.20 -19.47 -15.05
N PHE A 136 -1.52 -19.19 -13.78
CA PHE A 136 -2.86 -18.73 -13.42
C PHE A 136 -3.19 -17.38 -14.07
N LEU A 137 -2.32 -16.38 -13.94
CA LEU A 137 -2.52 -15.05 -14.53
C LEU A 137 -2.55 -15.11 -16.07
N SER A 138 -1.68 -15.93 -16.67
CA SER A 138 -1.68 -16.23 -18.11
C SER A 138 -3.03 -16.76 -18.59
N LYS A 139 -3.58 -17.77 -17.90
CA LYS A 139 -4.90 -18.35 -18.23
C LYS A 139 -6.03 -17.33 -18.06
N LEU A 140 -5.99 -16.51 -17.02
CA LEU A 140 -6.97 -15.46 -16.78
C LEU A 140 -6.97 -14.41 -17.90
N LEU A 141 -5.79 -13.87 -18.26
CA LEU A 141 -5.65 -12.90 -19.35
C LEU A 141 -6.11 -13.50 -20.68
N ARG A 142 -5.75 -14.76 -20.95
CA ARG A 142 -6.18 -15.47 -22.15
C ARG A 142 -7.70 -15.64 -22.21
N PHE A 143 -8.34 -15.96 -21.09
CA PHE A 143 -9.81 -16.02 -21.00
C PHE A 143 -10.44 -14.67 -21.36
N VAL A 144 -9.93 -13.57 -20.80
CA VAL A 144 -10.43 -12.21 -21.09
C VAL A 144 -10.25 -11.84 -22.56
N ILE A 145 -9.07 -12.09 -23.14
CA ILE A 145 -8.78 -11.82 -24.57
C ILE A 145 -9.75 -12.59 -25.47
N ILE A 146 -9.97 -13.88 -25.19
CA ILE A 146 -10.89 -14.71 -25.98
C ILE A 146 -12.32 -14.21 -25.83
N ALA A 147 -12.78 -13.92 -24.61
CA ALA A 147 -14.13 -13.43 -24.36
C ALA A 147 -14.41 -12.11 -25.11
N LEU A 148 -13.48 -11.15 -25.06
CA LEU A 148 -13.59 -9.89 -25.80
C LEU A 148 -13.55 -10.11 -27.32
N SER A 149 -12.70 -11.01 -27.81
CA SER A 149 -12.60 -11.30 -29.25
C SER A 149 -13.87 -11.94 -29.79
N VAL A 150 -14.46 -12.88 -29.04
CA VAL A 150 -15.77 -13.48 -29.38
C VAL A 150 -16.85 -12.41 -29.43
N SER A 151 -16.85 -11.48 -28.46
CA SER A 151 -17.80 -10.35 -28.44
C SER A 151 -17.67 -9.46 -29.68
N VAL A 152 -16.44 -9.07 -30.06
CA VAL A 152 -16.22 -8.22 -31.24
C VAL A 152 -16.63 -8.95 -32.53
N ILE A 153 -16.33 -10.25 -32.64
CA ILE A 153 -16.77 -11.06 -33.79
C ILE A 153 -18.30 -11.13 -33.86
N ALA A 154 -18.98 -11.39 -32.74
CA ALA A 154 -20.44 -11.45 -32.71
C ALA A 154 -21.08 -10.11 -33.14
N GLN A 155 -20.47 -8.98 -32.79
CA GLN A 155 -20.94 -7.66 -33.21
C GLN A 155 -20.89 -7.46 -34.73
N GLU A 156 -19.88 -8.00 -35.44
CA GLU A 156 -19.81 -7.97 -36.91
C GLU A 156 -21.01 -8.70 -37.57
N PHE A 157 -21.57 -9.69 -36.89
CA PHE A 157 -22.76 -10.41 -37.33
C PHE A 157 -24.08 -9.79 -36.86
N ASN A 158 -24.05 -8.55 -36.34
CA ASN A 158 -25.20 -7.81 -35.82
C ASN A 158 -25.85 -8.44 -34.57
N TYR A 159 -25.12 -9.27 -33.82
CA TYR A 159 -25.58 -9.68 -32.50
C TYR A 159 -25.42 -8.53 -31.50
N ASP A 160 -26.41 -8.35 -30.63
CA ASP A 160 -26.29 -7.41 -29.52
C ASP A 160 -25.40 -8.02 -28.42
N VAL A 161 -24.20 -7.45 -28.28
CA VAL A 161 -23.22 -7.88 -27.27
C VAL A 161 -23.21 -6.99 -26.04
N ASN A 162 -24.07 -5.96 -25.98
CA ASN A 162 -24.10 -5.04 -24.84
C ASN A 162 -24.39 -5.79 -23.54
N GLY A 163 -25.34 -6.74 -23.55
CA GLY A 163 -25.64 -7.57 -22.38
C GLY A 163 -24.46 -8.44 -21.94
N PHE A 164 -23.71 -9.01 -22.89
CA PHE A 164 -22.52 -9.82 -22.59
C PHE A 164 -21.41 -8.98 -21.99
N VAL A 165 -21.09 -7.84 -22.60
CA VAL A 165 -20.07 -6.90 -22.11
C VAL A 165 -20.46 -6.32 -20.75
N ALA A 166 -21.73 -5.96 -20.55
CA ALA A 166 -22.25 -5.50 -19.27
C ALA A 166 -22.13 -6.59 -18.19
N GLY A 167 -22.44 -7.85 -18.52
CA GLY A 167 -22.27 -8.99 -17.63
C GLY A 167 -20.81 -9.23 -17.23
N LEU A 168 -19.87 -9.14 -18.19
CA LEU A 168 -18.43 -9.21 -17.89
C LEU A 168 -17.97 -8.04 -17.02
N GLY A 169 -18.48 -6.83 -17.26
CA GLY A 169 -18.20 -5.65 -16.45
C GLY A 169 -18.68 -5.80 -15.00
N LEU A 170 -19.92 -6.23 -14.79
CA LEU A 170 -20.48 -6.48 -13.47
C LEU A 170 -19.78 -7.64 -12.75
N GLY A 171 -19.47 -8.73 -13.47
CA GLY A 171 -18.68 -9.83 -12.93
C GLY A 171 -17.26 -9.41 -12.54
N GLY A 172 -16.63 -8.57 -13.35
CA GLY A 172 -15.33 -7.96 -13.05
C GLY A 172 -15.36 -7.05 -11.82
N LEU A 173 -16.42 -6.26 -11.66
CA LEU A 173 -16.62 -5.43 -10.47
C LEU A 173 -16.80 -6.29 -9.21
N ALA A 174 -17.63 -7.34 -9.28
CA ALA A 174 -17.81 -8.27 -8.16
C ALA A 174 -16.50 -8.95 -7.77
N PHE A 175 -15.70 -9.38 -8.76
CA PHE A 175 -14.38 -9.94 -8.52
C PHE A 175 -13.41 -8.92 -7.91
N ALA A 176 -13.39 -7.68 -8.40
CA ALA A 176 -12.55 -6.61 -7.87
C ALA A 176 -12.88 -6.29 -6.40
N LEU A 177 -14.17 -6.26 -6.06
CA LEU A 177 -14.63 -6.09 -4.68
C LEU A 177 -14.18 -7.26 -3.79
N ALA A 178 -14.28 -8.50 -4.28
CA ALA A 178 -13.80 -9.68 -3.56
C ALA A 178 -12.26 -9.68 -3.37
N ALA A 179 -11.52 -9.14 -4.34
CA ALA A 179 -10.06 -9.06 -4.30
C ALA A 179 -9.53 -7.84 -3.53
N LYS A 180 -10.40 -6.91 -3.10
CA LYS A 180 -10.04 -5.61 -2.51
C LYS A 180 -9.01 -5.74 -1.38
N ASP A 181 -9.24 -6.63 -0.42
CA ASP A 181 -8.37 -6.76 0.75
C ASP A 181 -7.00 -7.33 0.39
N THR A 182 -6.94 -8.24 -0.59
CA THR A 182 -5.67 -8.79 -1.07
C THR A 182 -4.84 -7.71 -1.74
N ILE A 183 -5.47 -6.90 -2.60
CA ILE A 183 -4.82 -5.77 -3.28
C ILE A 183 -4.37 -4.71 -2.26
N SER A 184 -5.22 -4.39 -1.28
CA SER A 184 -4.90 -3.41 -0.24
C SER A 184 -3.68 -3.83 0.59
N ASN A 185 -3.59 -5.11 0.98
CA ASN A 185 -2.43 -5.62 1.70
C ASN A 185 -1.15 -5.60 0.85
N PHE A 186 -1.26 -5.94 -0.43
CA PHE A 186 -0.12 -5.87 -1.36
C PHE A 186 0.42 -4.44 -1.48
N PHE A 187 -0.44 -3.45 -1.69
CA PHE A 187 -0.02 -2.05 -1.75
C PHE A 187 0.50 -1.54 -0.40
N GLY A 188 -0.11 -1.93 0.71
CA GLY A 188 0.41 -1.64 2.04
C GLY A 188 1.84 -2.18 2.24
N GLY A 189 2.10 -3.41 1.77
CA GLY A 189 3.43 -4.01 1.81
C GLY A 189 4.46 -3.23 0.98
N ILE A 190 4.09 -2.82 -0.24
CA ILE A 190 4.96 -2.00 -1.09
C ILE A 190 5.32 -0.69 -0.39
N ILE A 191 4.34 0.02 0.17
CA ILE A 191 4.56 1.30 0.87
C ILE A 191 5.54 1.14 2.03
N ILE A 192 5.34 0.12 2.87
CA ILE A 192 6.23 -0.18 4.00
C ILE A 192 7.67 -0.42 3.51
N ILE A 193 7.84 -1.19 2.43
CA ILE A 193 9.16 -1.52 1.88
C ILE A 193 9.84 -0.29 1.24
N THR A 194 9.07 0.57 0.56
CA THR A 194 9.61 1.72 -0.16
C THR A 194 9.90 2.91 0.75
N GLU A 195 8.97 3.25 1.65
CA GLU A 195 9.09 4.40 2.55
C GLU A 195 9.90 4.05 3.81
N LYS A 196 9.96 2.76 4.17
CA LYS A 196 10.70 2.24 5.33
C LYS A 196 10.43 3.03 6.61
N PRO A 197 9.17 3.21 7.04
CA PRO A 197 8.85 3.79 8.35
C PRO A 197 9.49 2.97 9.50
N PHE A 198 9.66 1.67 9.28
CA PHE A 198 10.47 0.76 10.09
C PHE A 198 11.14 -0.30 9.22
N THR A 199 12.13 -0.99 9.79
CA THR A 199 12.81 -2.14 9.20
C THR A 199 12.81 -3.33 10.15
N ILE A 200 13.15 -4.52 9.64
CA ILE A 200 13.33 -5.71 10.48
C ILE A 200 14.35 -5.41 11.59
N GLY A 201 13.99 -5.72 12.83
CA GLY A 201 14.76 -5.42 14.04
C GLY A 201 14.32 -4.15 14.78
N ASP A 202 13.54 -3.26 14.15
CA ASP A 202 13.05 -2.05 14.83
C ASP A 202 11.98 -2.40 15.88
N TRP A 203 11.99 -1.69 17.01
CA TRP A 203 10.93 -1.70 18.01
C TRP A 203 9.89 -0.65 17.65
N VAL A 204 8.69 -1.10 17.33
CA VAL A 204 7.61 -0.27 16.78
C VAL A 204 6.38 -0.37 17.66
N GLU A 205 5.67 0.74 17.77
CA GLU A 205 4.36 0.83 18.40
C GLU A 205 3.35 1.42 17.42
N THR A 206 2.19 0.76 17.33
CA THR A 206 1.00 1.22 16.62
C THR A 206 -0.22 1.00 17.51
N SER A 207 -1.40 1.44 17.05
CA SER A 207 -2.66 1.18 17.76
C SER A 207 -2.98 -0.32 17.90
N THR A 208 -2.43 -1.16 17.02
CA THR A 208 -2.71 -2.60 16.96
C THR A 208 -1.63 -3.45 17.63
N VAL A 209 -0.37 -3.02 17.60
CA VAL A 209 0.75 -3.85 18.10
C VAL A 209 1.92 -3.01 18.63
N THR A 210 2.57 -3.53 19.67
CA THR A 210 3.86 -3.03 20.17
C THR A 210 4.86 -4.18 20.24
N GLY A 211 5.99 -4.06 19.55
CA GLY A 211 7.01 -5.10 19.52
C GLY A 211 8.12 -4.87 18.50
N SER A 212 9.06 -5.81 18.45
CA SER A 212 10.13 -5.81 17.45
C SER A 212 9.67 -6.43 16.14
N VAL A 213 10.02 -5.81 15.00
CA VAL A 213 9.68 -6.31 13.67
C VAL A 213 10.56 -7.53 13.36
N GLU A 214 9.95 -8.69 13.15
CA GLU A 214 10.65 -9.94 12.89
C GLU A 214 10.70 -10.26 11.38
N ASP A 215 9.62 -9.99 10.65
CA ASP A 215 9.50 -10.30 9.23
C ASP A 215 8.49 -9.38 8.52
N ILE A 216 8.74 -9.05 7.26
CA ILE A 216 7.86 -8.24 6.41
C ILE A 216 7.61 -9.00 5.11
N THR A 217 6.39 -9.48 4.92
CA THR A 217 5.96 -10.17 3.69
C THR A 217 5.10 -9.25 2.81
N PHE A 218 4.72 -9.72 1.62
CA PHE A 218 3.84 -8.94 0.72
C PHE A 218 2.45 -8.64 1.30
N ARG A 219 1.96 -9.47 2.23
CA ARG A 219 0.60 -9.35 2.80
C ARG A 219 0.59 -8.86 4.25
N SER A 220 1.60 -9.24 5.03
CA SER A 220 1.60 -9.00 6.48
C SER A 220 2.99 -8.77 7.03
N THR A 221 3.05 -8.07 8.15
CA THR A 221 4.25 -7.89 8.96
C THR A 221 4.09 -8.64 10.27
N ARG A 222 5.17 -9.27 10.74
CA ARG A 222 5.20 -10.03 11.98
C ARG A 222 6.02 -9.30 13.03
N PHE A 223 5.48 -9.23 14.24
CA PHE A 223 6.09 -8.56 15.39
C PHE A 223 6.27 -9.54 16.53
N ARG A 224 7.40 -9.45 17.22
CA ARG A 224 7.66 -10.14 18.47
C ARG A 224 7.40 -9.19 19.64
N THR A 225 6.41 -9.48 20.47
CA THR A 225 6.06 -8.65 21.64
C THR A 225 7.11 -8.76 22.74
N ALA A 226 7.03 -7.88 23.73
CA ALA A 226 7.90 -7.93 24.92
C ALA A 226 7.78 -9.26 25.70
N GLN A 227 6.62 -9.93 25.62
CA GLN A 227 6.39 -11.25 26.22
C GLN A 227 6.89 -12.41 25.34
N GLY A 228 7.45 -12.12 24.16
CA GLY A 228 7.94 -13.13 23.22
C GLY A 228 6.86 -13.73 22.31
N ALA A 229 5.63 -13.21 22.30
CA ALA A 229 4.57 -13.67 21.41
C ALA A 229 4.76 -13.14 19.98
N LEU A 230 4.43 -13.93 18.97
CA LEU A 230 4.45 -13.51 17.57
C LEU A 230 3.06 -13.00 17.15
N VAL A 231 2.98 -11.74 16.75
CA VAL A 231 1.75 -11.09 16.29
C VAL A 231 1.89 -10.81 14.80
N THR A 232 0.94 -11.28 13.98
CA THR A 232 0.91 -11.01 12.54
C THR A 232 -0.14 -9.96 12.24
N VAL A 233 0.28 -8.85 11.64
CA VAL A 233 -0.60 -7.73 11.29
C VAL A 233 -0.67 -7.57 9.78
N PRO A 234 -1.87 -7.46 9.18
CA PRO A 234 -2.03 -7.16 7.75
C PRO A 234 -1.36 -5.82 7.40
N ASN A 235 -0.64 -5.77 6.29
CA ASN A 235 0.07 -4.55 5.88
C ASN A 235 -0.89 -3.38 5.58
N SER A 236 -2.11 -3.69 5.12
CA SER A 236 -3.12 -2.65 4.91
C SER A 236 -3.44 -1.91 6.20
N THR A 237 -3.54 -2.62 7.31
CA THR A 237 -3.81 -2.03 8.64
C THR A 237 -2.67 -1.10 9.05
N LEU A 238 -1.42 -1.57 8.96
CA LEU A 238 -0.24 -0.77 9.33
C LEU A 238 -0.08 0.48 8.47
N SER A 239 -0.39 0.40 7.17
CA SER A 239 -0.30 1.54 6.25
C SER A 239 -1.32 2.65 6.53
N MET A 240 -2.35 2.37 7.34
CA MET A 240 -3.40 3.33 7.71
C MET A 240 -3.25 3.84 9.15
N GLU A 241 -2.31 3.30 9.94
CA GLU A 241 -2.09 3.67 11.33
C GLU A 241 -0.90 4.64 11.48
N ALA A 242 -0.92 5.42 12.56
CA ALA A 242 0.27 6.11 13.00
C ALA A 242 1.29 5.09 13.54
N ILE A 243 2.54 5.26 13.16
CA ILE A 243 3.64 4.35 13.49
C ILE A 243 4.67 5.12 14.31
N THR A 244 4.94 4.66 15.52
CA THR A 244 6.04 5.17 16.36
C THR A 244 7.20 4.19 16.31
N ASN A 245 8.32 4.62 15.75
CA ASN A 245 9.55 3.83 15.71
C ASN A 245 10.47 4.24 16.86
N TRP A 246 10.46 3.46 17.94
CA TRP A 246 11.24 3.72 19.14
C TRP A 246 12.74 3.48 18.94
N THR A 247 13.13 2.62 17.99
CA THR A 247 14.55 2.38 17.65
C THR A 247 15.20 3.59 17.01
N ARG A 248 14.46 4.40 16.25
CA ARG A 248 14.96 5.63 15.61
C ARG A 248 14.92 6.87 16.50
N MET A 249 14.57 6.72 17.77
CA MET A 249 14.63 7.79 18.76
C MET A 249 16.06 8.36 18.86
N THR A 250 16.18 9.69 19.01
CA THR A 250 17.47 10.37 19.21
C THR A 250 17.81 10.60 20.68
N LYS A 251 16.78 10.82 21.51
CA LYS A 251 16.89 11.01 22.95
C LYS A 251 15.62 10.57 23.65
N ARG A 252 15.72 10.08 24.90
CA ARG A 252 14.56 9.59 25.65
C ARG A 252 14.12 10.61 26.69
N GLN A 253 12.83 10.94 26.68
CA GLN A 253 12.23 11.84 27.65
C GLN A 253 12.03 11.13 29.00
N ILE A 254 12.38 11.81 30.08
CA ILE A 254 11.99 11.46 31.44
C ILE A 254 11.10 12.58 31.96
N THR A 255 9.88 12.21 32.36
CA THR A 255 8.89 13.12 32.93
C THR A 255 8.30 12.51 34.19
N PHE A 256 8.29 13.27 35.29
CA PHE A 256 7.67 12.89 36.54
C PHE A 256 7.44 14.11 37.44
N SER A 257 6.68 13.92 38.50
CA SER A 257 6.45 14.95 39.52
C SER A 257 6.85 14.45 40.89
N ILE A 258 7.33 15.37 41.72
CA ILE A 258 7.61 15.16 43.14
C ILE A 258 6.76 16.11 43.95
N HIS A 259 6.21 15.60 45.04
CA HIS A 259 5.33 16.34 45.93
C HIS A 259 6.08 16.70 47.21
N VAL A 260 6.13 17.98 47.55
CA VAL A 260 6.80 18.47 48.77
C VAL A 260 5.81 19.18 49.70
N SER A 261 6.05 19.09 51.00
CA SER A 261 5.11 19.55 52.03
C SER A 261 4.82 21.05 51.93
N TYR A 262 3.58 21.46 52.22
CA TYR A 262 3.22 22.88 52.40
C TYR A 262 3.91 23.54 53.59
N ALA A 263 4.49 22.76 54.50
CA ALA A 263 5.35 23.29 55.55
C ALA A 263 6.72 23.76 55.04
N THR A 264 7.06 23.52 53.77
CA THR A 264 8.35 23.91 53.19
C THR A 264 8.41 25.43 53.01
N PRO A 265 9.37 26.13 53.63
CA PRO A 265 9.57 27.56 53.40
C PRO A 265 9.90 27.86 51.94
N ILE A 266 9.45 29.01 51.44
CA ILE A 266 9.67 29.42 50.05
C ILE A 266 11.16 29.48 49.70
N GLU A 267 12.00 29.95 50.62
CA GLU A 267 13.44 30.06 50.40
C GLU A 267 14.12 28.69 50.24
N ASN A 268 13.63 27.67 50.95
CA ASN A 268 14.13 26.30 50.81
C ASN A 268 13.65 25.71 49.48
N LEU A 269 12.40 25.99 49.09
CA LEU A 269 11.84 25.51 47.84
C LEU A 269 12.59 26.07 46.62
N GLU A 270 12.84 27.38 46.60
CA GLU A 270 13.60 28.04 45.53
C GLU A 270 15.03 27.51 45.43
N ARG A 271 15.70 27.33 46.57
CA ARG A 271 17.04 26.74 46.63
C ARG A 271 17.03 25.32 46.09
N SER A 272 16.03 24.51 46.44
CA SER A 272 15.96 23.11 46.03
C SER A 272 15.78 23.00 44.53
N ILE A 273 14.85 23.79 43.97
CA ILE A 273 14.66 23.84 42.51
C ILE A 273 15.96 24.26 41.81
N HIS A 274 16.70 25.23 42.34
CA HIS A 274 17.99 25.63 41.78
C HIS A 274 19.02 24.49 41.83
N SER A 275 19.23 23.88 43.00
CA SER A 275 20.17 22.76 43.19
C SER A 275 19.82 21.56 42.31
N LEU A 276 18.53 21.24 42.17
CA LEU A 276 18.04 20.17 41.32
C LEU A 276 18.30 20.43 39.83
N ARG A 277 18.11 21.68 39.36
CA ARG A 277 18.46 22.06 37.98
C ARG A 277 19.96 21.94 37.75
N THR A 278 20.77 22.42 38.67
CA THR A 278 22.24 22.33 38.57
C THR A 278 22.70 20.88 38.54
N MET A 279 22.15 20.03 39.41
CA MET A 279 22.45 18.59 39.42
C MET A 279 22.13 17.93 38.06
N LEU A 280 20.98 18.24 37.45
CA LEU A 280 20.63 17.69 36.13
C LEU A 280 21.53 18.24 35.01
N LEU A 281 21.91 19.52 35.07
CA LEU A 281 22.82 20.14 34.09
C LEU A 281 24.23 19.53 34.12
N GLU A 282 24.69 19.13 35.31
CA GLU A 282 26.00 18.53 35.54
C GLU A 282 26.00 17.00 35.37
N HIS A 283 24.83 16.36 35.32
CA HIS A 283 24.72 14.91 35.24
C HIS A 283 25.15 14.37 33.87
N GLU A 284 26.15 13.49 33.84
CA GLU A 284 26.75 12.99 32.58
C GLU A 284 25.73 12.36 31.62
N GLY A 285 24.78 11.59 32.14
CA GLY A 285 23.73 10.91 31.37
C GLY A 285 22.57 11.79 30.86
N VAL A 286 22.46 13.04 31.32
CA VAL A 286 21.37 13.96 30.95
C VAL A 286 21.77 14.80 29.74
N ASP A 287 20.81 15.04 28.85
CA ASP A 287 20.93 15.93 27.70
C ASP A 287 20.62 17.37 28.12
N ASN A 288 21.58 18.27 27.88
CA ASN A 288 21.52 19.63 28.41
C ASN A 288 20.67 20.60 27.56
N GLU A 289 20.12 20.16 26.42
CA GLU A 289 19.30 21.02 25.57
C GLU A 289 17.97 21.42 26.22
N THR A 290 17.40 20.54 27.04
CA THR A 290 16.09 20.79 27.66
C THR A 290 16.03 20.15 29.04
N ILE A 291 16.10 20.99 30.07
CA ILE A 291 15.92 20.62 31.47
C ILE A 291 14.89 21.56 32.07
N MET A 292 13.76 21.01 32.49
CA MET A 292 12.70 21.72 33.19
C MET A 292 12.55 21.09 34.56
N VAL A 293 12.81 21.90 35.59
CA VAL A 293 12.46 21.59 36.98
C VAL A 293 11.74 22.80 37.48
N ASN A 294 10.45 22.70 37.73
CA ASN A 294 9.60 23.85 38.03
C ASN A 294 8.66 23.53 39.18
N PHE A 295 8.45 24.52 40.04
CA PHE A 295 7.22 24.55 40.81
C PHE A 295 6.06 24.79 39.83
N ASP A 296 5.18 23.79 39.73
CA ASP A 296 4.18 23.70 38.68
C ASP A 296 2.79 24.07 39.18
N THR A 297 2.36 23.50 40.32
CA THR A 297 0.99 23.71 40.82
C THR A 297 0.91 23.61 42.34
N PHE A 298 -0.03 24.35 42.93
CA PHE A 298 -0.51 24.18 44.31
C PHE A 298 -1.59 23.07 44.34
N ALA A 299 -1.28 21.90 44.92
CA ALA A 299 -2.25 20.80 45.04
C ALA A 299 -3.02 20.86 46.36
N ASP A 300 -3.91 19.91 46.65
CA ASP A 300 -4.74 19.98 47.87
C ASP A 300 -3.94 19.94 49.18
N SER A 301 -2.77 19.30 49.18
CA SER A 301 -1.96 19.08 50.40
C SER A 301 -0.44 19.23 50.21
N TYR A 302 0.02 19.65 49.03
CA TYR A 302 1.44 19.73 48.70
C TYR A 302 1.76 20.72 47.57
N TYR A 303 3.03 21.12 47.50
CA TYR A 303 3.61 21.79 46.33
C TYR A 303 4.03 20.74 45.29
N ASN A 304 3.64 20.92 44.02
CA ASN A 304 4.02 20.05 42.92
C ASN A 304 5.30 20.55 42.23
N LEU A 305 6.35 19.74 42.23
CA LEU A 305 7.57 19.97 41.46
C LEU A 305 7.57 19.07 40.22
N PHE A 306 7.49 19.68 39.05
CA PHE A 306 7.48 19.00 37.76
C PHE A 306 8.89 18.90 37.19
N PHE A 307 9.26 17.71 36.74
CA PHE A 307 10.51 17.39 36.08
C PHE A 307 10.25 16.94 34.64
N ASN A 308 10.93 17.56 33.69
CA ASN A 308 10.94 17.14 32.30
C ASN A 308 12.31 17.40 31.69
N PHE A 309 13.02 16.33 31.36
CA PHE A 309 14.36 16.38 30.78
C PHE A 309 14.57 15.17 29.88
N TYR A 310 15.67 15.16 29.14
CA TYR A 310 16.03 14.07 28.24
C TYR A 310 17.32 13.40 28.67
N THR A 311 17.45 12.10 28.41
CA THR A 311 18.72 11.39 28.54
C THR A 311 19.42 11.29 27.19
N LYS A 312 20.76 11.25 27.22
CA LYS A 312 21.59 11.09 26.02
C LYS A 312 21.48 9.70 25.41
N THR A 313 21.22 8.69 26.24
CA THR A 313 21.06 7.30 25.80
C THR A 313 19.61 7.00 25.41
N THR A 314 19.44 6.14 24.40
CA THR A 314 18.15 5.59 23.98
C THR A 314 17.98 4.14 24.41
N VAL A 315 18.99 3.54 25.03
CA VAL A 315 18.94 2.18 25.58
C VAL A 315 18.09 2.19 26.84
N TRP A 316 17.09 1.30 26.91
CA TRP A 316 16.11 1.30 28.00
C TRP A 316 16.75 1.04 29.36
N ALA A 317 17.62 0.03 29.47
CA ALA A 317 18.30 -0.31 30.71
C ALA A 317 19.19 0.83 31.23
N GLU A 318 19.99 1.45 30.37
CA GLU A 318 20.84 2.58 30.75
C GLU A 318 20.02 3.80 31.20
N ASN A 319 18.92 4.10 30.49
CA ASN A 319 18.00 5.16 30.89
C ASN A 319 17.38 4.91 32.27
N LEU A 320 17.07 3.66 32.62
CA LEU A 320 16.58 3.30 33.95
C LEU A 320 17.65 3.53 35.03
N ASN A 321 18.90 3.16 34.78
CA ASN A 321 20.00 3.40 35.72
C ASN A 321 20.23 4.90 35.95
N ILE A 322 20.20 5.71 34.88
CA ILE A 322 20.30 7.17 34.98
C ILE A 322 19.14 7.73 35.81
N ARG A 323 17.91 7.25 35.56
CA ARG A 323 16.73 7.68 36.32
C ARG A 323 16.84 7.31 37.80
N GLU A 324 17.38 6.14 38.12
CA GLU A 324 17.61 5.70 39.49
C GLU A 324 18.64 6.60 40.21
N ASP A 325 19.79 6.85 39.58
CA ASP A 325 20.83 7.74 40.12
C ASP A 325 20.31 9.16 40.38
N ILE A 326 19.56 9.71 39.41
CA ILE A 326 18.88 11.01 39.55
C ILE A 326 17.92 10.99 40.75
N ASN A 327 17.11 9.94 40.92
CA ASN A 327 16.18 9.84 42.04
C ASN A 327 16.90 9.84 43.39
N TYR A 328 18.04 9.16 43.52
CA TYR A 328 18.85 9.19 44.75
C TYR A 328 19.38 10.59 45.03
N LYS A 329 19.96 11.27 44.04
CA LYS A 329 20.44 12.65 44.17
C LYS A 329 19.32 13.63 44.56
N ILE A 330 18.10 13.43 44.05
CA ILE A 330 16.96 14.26 44.44
C ILE A 330 16.64 14.10 45.93
N ILE A 331 16.62 12.86 46.44
CA ILE A 331 16.38 12.59 47.87
C ILE A 331 17.44 13.28 48.73
N GLU A 332 18.72 13.19 48.33
CA GLU A 332 19.84 13.82 49.04
C GLU A 332 19.73 15.35 49.07
N ILE A 333 19.46 15.98 47.92
CA ILE A 333 19.34 17.45 47.79
C ILE A 333 18.18 17.96 48.64
N LEU A 334 17.00 17.35 48.53
CA LEU A 334 15.82 17.77 49.30
C LEU A 334 16.07 17.60 50.82
N GLY A 335 16.69 16.49 51.23
CA GLY A 335 17.05 16.25 52.63
C GLY A 335 18.05 17.27 53.18
N ALA A 336 19.10 17.60 52.42
CA ALA A 336 20.11 18.57 52.82
C ALA A 336 19.55 20.00 52.97
N GLU A 337 18.51 20.33 52.21
CA GLU A 337 17.86 21.64 52.24
C GLU A 337 16.64 21.70 53.17
N GLY A 338 16.38 20.62 53.91
CA GLY A 338 15.28 20.55 54.87
C GLY A 338 13.90 20.52 54.21
N VAL A 339 13.81 20.11 52.94
CA VAL A 339 12.56 19.94 52.22
C VAL A 339 12.05 18.52 52.42
N GLN A 340 10.84 18.39 52.97
CA GLN A 340 10.22 17.10 53.22
C GLN A 340 9.26 16.74 52.09
N PHE A 341 9.32 15.48 51.66
CA PHE A 341 8.29 14.91 50.80
C PHE A 341 6.92 15.01 51.46
N ALA A 342 5.92 15.35 50.68
CA ALA A 342 4.55 15.34 51.15
C ALA A 342 4.06 13.90 51.29
N TYR A 343 3.40 13.60 52.40
CA TYR A 343 2.63 12.38 52.57
C TYR A 343 1.18 12.65 52.19
N PRO A 344 0.48 11.70 51.55
CA PRO A 344 -0.96 11.81 51.37
C PRO A 344 -1.62 11.86 52.76
N GLY A 345 -2.17 13.02 53.13
CA GLY A 345 -2.75 13.25 54.45
C GLY A 345 -3.82 14.32 54.41
N GLN A 346 -4.84 14.16 55.27
CA GLN A 346 -5.89 15.15 55.45
C GLN A 346 -5.69 15.85 56.79
N MET A 347 -5.76 17.18 56.79
CA MET A 347 -5.80 17.95 58.03
C MET A 347 -7.24 17.92 58.58
N VAL A 348 -7.47 17.18 59.66
CA VAL A 348 -8.76 17.18 60.36
C VAL A 348 -8.70 18.19 61.50
N VAL A 349 -9.40 19.31 61.34
CA VAL A 349 -9.54 20.32 62.40
C VAL A 349 -10.70 19.92 63.31
N VAL A 350 -10.40 19.30 64.44
CA VAL A 350 -11.40 19.01 65.48
C VAL A 350 -11.60 20.26 66.34
N LYS A 351 -12.65 21.04 66.07
CA LYS A 351 -13.07 22.11 66.97
C LYS A 351 -13.74 21.48 68.19
N GLN A 352 -13.10 21.57 69.37
CA GLN A 352 -13.79 21.27 70.63
C GLN A 352 -14.93 22.28 70.79
N LYS A 353 -16.15 21.77 70.94
CA LYS A 353 -17.35 22.57 71.15
C LYS A 353 -17.22 23.24 72.53
N HIS A 354 -16.85 24.51 72.56
CA HIS A 354 -16.96 25.32 73.78
C HIS A 354 -18.46 25.47 74.11
N GLU A 355 -18.85 25.08 75.32
CA GLU A 355 -20.25 25.02 75.78
C GLU A 355 -20.91 26.39 76.02
N SER A 356 -20.31 27.46 75.51
CA SER A 356 -20.82 28.83 75.60
C SER A 356 -20.78 29.48 74.21
N ASP A 357 -21.67 29.02 73.32
CA ASP A 357 -22.02 29.79 72.14
C ASP A 357 -22.99 30.90 72.58
N PRO A 358 -22.59 32.20 72.55
CA PRO A 358 -23.47 33.30 72.92
C PRO A 358 -24.65 33.49 71.94
N PHE A 359 -24.71 32.71 70.85
CA PHE A 359 -25.79 32.74 69.86
C PHE A 359 -26.75 31.55 69.94
N GLN A 360 -26.94 30.92 71.10
CA GLN A 360 -28.15 30.12 71.31
C GLN A 360 -29.38 31.04 71.33
N VAL A 361 -30.01 31.20 70.16
CA VAL A 361 -31.35 31.78 70.04
C VAL A 361 -32.30 30.86 70.82
N ASN A 362 -32.74 31.33 71.98
CA ASN A 362 -33.73 30.65 72.79
C ASN A 362 -35.11 30.78 72.12
N LEU A 363 -35.45 29.80 71.28
CA LEU A 363 -36.71 29.75 70.52
C LEU A 363 -37.97 29.63 71.41
N ASN A 364 -37.82 29.49 72.73
CA ASN A 364 -38.95 29.30 73.64
C ASN A 364 -39.50 30.61 74.26
N LYS A 365 -39.08 31.79 73.78
CA LYS A 365 -39.63 33.08 74.27
C LYS A 365 -40.80 33.64 73.45
N GLU A 366 -41.06 33.15 72.23
CA GLU A 366 -42.16 33.67 71.40
C GLU A 366 -43.53 33.00 71.63
N GLU A 367 -43.61 31.89 72.38
CA GLU A 367 -44.89 31.20 72.64
C GLU A 367 -45.65 31.70 73.88
N LYS A 368 -45.10 32.64 74.67
CA LYS A 368 -45.78 33.18 75.86
C LYS A 368 -46.41 34.58 75.69
N GLU A 369 -46.34 35.18 74.51
CA GLU A 369 -47.07 36.42 74.17
C GLU A 369 -48.25 36.18 73.20
N ARG A 370 -48.60 34.91 72.94
CA ARG A 370 -49.81 34.51 72.21
C ARG A 370 -50.72 33.58 73.03
N ALA A 371 -50.92 33.90 74.31
CA ALA A 371 -51.96 33.31 75.14
C ALA A 371 -52.66 34.38 75.98
#